data_AF-A0A6P0Y340-F1
#
_entry.id   AF-A0A6P0Y340-F1
#
_cell.length_a   1.000
_cell.length_b   1.000
_cell.length_c   1.000
_cell.angle_alpha   90.00
_cell.angle_beta   90.00
_cell.angle_gamma   90.00
#
_symmetry.space_group_name_H-M   'P 1'
#
loop_
_entity.id
_entity.type
_entity.pdbx_description
1 polymer ?
#
loop_
_entity_poly.entity_id
_entity_poly.type
_entity_poly.pdbx_seq_one_letter_code
_entity_poly.pdbx_strand_id
1 'polypeptide(L)'
;ASVDGTMPTKMREVIYSQLESGLIKVLASCEALGEGFDIPAISCVLLCRPTKSKSKAWQQIGRGLRIFPGKYDCLILDQAGLIKQFGFIEDVKTFTLGQSKHSLPSEAPTKICPNCSAITYNFNKVCGCCGYQFSVSQLSTTTNTTFKLLRCTADKVKEYQHYHKLLTEAYHRGLKPNWADKQYQIHYGYWPPYKWMHGAIFGSQPTVADKIAYQKYLLRLMREDGQCIGWVDHHMMMIFGDRV
;
A
#
# COMPACT_ATOMS: atom_id res chain seq x y z
N ALA A 1 9.14 20.28 4.52
CA ALA A 1 9.21 20.89 5.87
C ALA A 1 9.19 19.80 6.95
N SER A 2 9.52 20.13 8.20
CA SER A 2 9.48 19.20 9.33
C SER A 2 8.80 19.81 10.54
N VAL A 3 8.08 19.01 11.33
CA VAL A 3 7.46 19.41 12.60
C VAL A 3 7.76 18.39 13.70
N ASP A 4 8.13 18.90 14.87
CA ASP A 4 8.38 18.12 16.09
C ASP A 4 7.54 18.62 17.26
N GLY A 5 7.57 17.90 18.39
CA GLY A 5 6.78 18.20 19.58
C GLY A 5 7.25 19.44 20.36
N THR A 6 8.44 19.96 20.08
CA THR A 6 8.98 21.16 20.73
C THR A 6 8.57 22.45 20.01
N MET A 7 8.05 22.33 18.79
CA MET A 7 7.65 23.47 17.97
C MET A 7 6.36 24.13 18.47
N PRO A 8 6.35 25.48 18.64
CA PRO A 8 5.15 26.22 19.04
C PRO A 8 3.98 25.99 18.08
N THR A 9 2.75 25.92 18.61
CA THR A 9 1.53 25.63 17.83
C THR A 9 1.34 26.59 16.66
N LYS A 10 1.54 27.90 16.87
CA LYS A 10 1.44 28.91 15.79
C LYS A 10 2.38 28.62 14.62
N MET A 11 3.59 28.14 14.89
CA MET A 11 4.55 27.81 13.83
C MET A 11 4.14 26.54 13.08
N ARG A 12 3.57 25.55 13.78
CA ARG A 12 3.00 24.35 13.16
C ARG A 12 1.83 24.68 12.24
N GLU A 13 0.92 25.57 12.66
CA GLU A 13 -0.21 26.03 11.84
C GLU A 13 0.22 26.71 10.54
N VAL A 14 1.28 27.52 10.58
CA VAL A 14 1.87 28.11 9.37
C VAL A 14 2.34 27.03 8.41
N ILE A 15 3.07 26.03 8.91
CA ILE A 15 3.57 24.91 8.07
C ILE A 15 2.40 24.09 7.52
N TYR A 16 1.34 23.88 8.30
CA TYR A 16 0.14 23.17 7.86
C TYR A 16 -0.58 23.93 6.75
N SER A 17 -0.72 25.25 6.88
CA SER A 17 -1.29 26.13 5.83
C SER A 17 -0.46 26.12 4.55
N GLN A 18 0.87 26.04 4.68
CA GLN A 18 1.77 25.90 3.52
C GLN A 18 1.62 24.53 2.84
N LEU A 19 1.33 23.47 3.60
CA LEU A 19 1.07 22.14 3.04
C LEU A 19 -0.26 22.12 2.31
N GLU A 20 -1.30 22.70 2.90
CA GLU A 20 -2.64 22.77 2.32
C GLU A 20 -2.68 23.61 1.04
N SER A 21 -2.02 24.77 1.02
CA SER A 21 -1.86 25.59 -0.19
C SER A 21 -0.94 24.95 -1.25
N GLY A 22 -0.24 23.87 -0.90
CA GLY A 22 0.68 23.17 -1.79
C GLY A 22 2.02 23.88 -2.02
N LEU A 23 2.33 24.94 -1.25
CA LEU A 23 3.63 25.59 -1.21
C LEU A 23 4.73 24.61 -0.80
N ILE A 24 4.41 23.74 0.16
CA ILE A 24 5.24 22.57 0.48
C ILE A 24 4.50 21.30 0.02
N LYS A 25 5.25 20.34 -0.52
CA LYS A 25 4.70 19.06 -0.99
C LYS A 25 4.85 17.92 0.01
N VAL A 26 5.80 18.06 0.94
CA VAL A 26 6.15 17.00 1.90
C VAL A 26 6.35 17.61 3.28
N LEU A 27 5.71 16.99 4.27
CA LEU A 27 5.84 17.30 5.69
C LEU A 27 6.29 16.05 6.44
N ALA A 28 7.48 16.11 7.04
CA ALA A 28 7.97 15.05 7.93
C ALA A 28 7.62 15.37 9.38
N SER A 29 7.35 14.36 10.19
CA SER A 29 7.12 14.55 11.62
C SER A 29 7.58 13.40 12.49
N CYS A 30 8.07 13.76 13.67
CA CYS A 30 8.31 12.87 14.79
C CYS A 30 7.22 13.12 15.85
N GLU A 31 6.20 12.27 15.85
CA GLU A 31 5.09 12.23 16.84
C GLU A 31 4.21 13.50 16.97
N ALA A 32 4.56 14.61 16.31
CA ALA A 32 3.80 15.86 16.38
C ALA A 32 2.52 15.89 15.53
N LEU A 33 2.39 14.98 14.56
CA LEU A 33 1.15 14.79 13.77
C LEU A 33 0.11 13.92 14.49
N GLY A 34 0.32 13.56 15.76
CA GLY A 34 -0.64 12.76 16.53
C GLY A 34 -1.95 13.51 16.78
N GLU A 35 -1.87 14.81 17.07
CA GLU A 35 -2.98 15.66 17.52
C GLU A 35 -3.02 16.97 16.72
N GLY A 36 -4.22 17.45 16.38
CA GLY A 36 -4.42 18.76 15.73
C GLY A 36 -4.04 18.88 14.26
N PHE A 37 -3.50 17.82 13.63
CA PHE A 37 -3.24 17.79 12.20
C PHE A 37 -4.47 17.24 11.45
N ASP A 38 -5.14 18.07 10.64
CA ASP A 38 -6.27 17.61 9.84
C ASP A 38 -6.32 18.32 8.48
N ILE A 39 -5.64 17.74 7.49
CA ILE A 39 -5.65 18.24 6.11
C ILE A 39 -6.16 17.10 5.21
N PRO A 40 -7.44 17.16 4.78
CA PRO A 40 -8.03 16.12 3.93
C PRO A 40 -7.38 16.01 2.54
N ALA A 41 -6.76 17.08 2.04
CA ALA A 41 -6.10 17.13 0.74
C ALA A 41 -4.88 16.19 0.59
N ILE A 42 -4.38 15.61 1.69
CA ILE A 42 -3.25 14.69 1.66
C ILE A 42 -3.60 13.43 0.87
N SER A 43 -2.81 13.16 -0.17
CA SER A 43 -2.94 11.98 -1.05
C SER A 43 -1.77 11.00 -0.94
N CYS A 44 -0.79 11.23 -0.06
CA CYS A 44 0.33 10.32 0.14
C CYS A 44 0.76 10.25 1.60
N VAL A 45 0.98 9.04 2.11
CA VAL A 45 1.49 8.78 3.46
C VAL A 45 2.76 7.94 3.36
N LEU A 46 3.85 8.46 3.94
CA LEU A 46 5.15 7.80 3.98
C LEU A 46 5.42 7.23 5.38
N LEU A 47 5.42 5.90 5.50
CA LEU A 47 5.68 5.17 6.74
C LEU A 47 7.18 4.89 6.86
N CYS A 48 7.89 5.79 7.54
CA CYS A 48 9.33 5.64 7.83
C CYS A 48 9.63 5.10 9.23
N ARG A 49 8.61 4.96 10.09
CA ARG A 49 8.80 4.56 11.49
C ARG A 49 8.39 3.10 11.68
N PRO A 50 9.32 2.19 12.04
CA PRO A 50 8.93 0.87 12.51
C PRO A 50 8.06 1.00 13.77
N THR A 51 6.90 0.37 13.77
CA THR A 51 5.96 0.37 14.89
C THR A 51 5.48 -1.04 15.16
N LYS A 52 5.41 -1.40 16.44
CA LYS A 52 4.84 -2.69 16.88
C LYS A 52 3.32 -2.63 17.05
N SER A 53 2.73 -1.43 16.99
CA SER A 53 1.29 -1.25 17.09
C SER A 53 0.64 -1.13 15.72
N LYS A 54 -0.24 -2.09 15.41
CA LYS A 54 -1.20 -2.05 14.30
C LYS A 54 -2.04 -0.79 14.38
N SER A 55 -2.70 -0.51 15.51
CA SER A 55 -3.54 0.69 15.66
C SER A 55 -2.81 2.00 15.31
N LYS A 56 -1.55 2.18 15.75
CA LYS A 56 -0.77 3.39 15.45
C LYS A 56 -0.44 3.50 13.95
N ALA A 57 -0.11 2.39 13.29
CA ALA A 57 0.10 2.37 11.84
C ALA A 57 -1.18 2.73 11.07
N TRP A 58 -2.33 2.21 11.49
CA TRP A 58 -3.63 2.48 10.84
C TRP A 58 -4.05 3.94 11.05
N GLN A 59 -3.82 4.50 12.24
CA GLN A 59 -4.05 5.92 12.50
C GLN A 59 -3.18 6.81 11.59
N GLN A 60 -1.92 6.45 11.37
CA GLN A 60 -1.04 7.19 10.46
C GLN A 60 -1.54 7.13 9.01
N ILE A 61 -1.90 5.95 8.52
CA ILE A 61 -2.45 5.75 7.16
C ILE A 61 -3.77 6.50 7.00
N GLY A 62 -4.66 6.42 8.00
CA GLY A 62 -5.98 7.05 7.98
C GLY A 62 -5.96 8.55 7.74
N ARG A 63 -4.85 9.24 8.05
CA ARG A 63 -4.68 10.68 7.78
C ARG A 63 -4.76 11.01 6.29
N GLY A 64 -4.30 10.12 5.42
CA GLY A 64 -4.38 10.27 3.97
C GLY A 64 -5.68 9.74 3.34
N LEU A 65 -6.47 8.95 4.08
CA LEU A 65 -7.69 8.31 3.56
C LEU A 65 -8.95 9.18 3.65
N ARG A 66 -8.85 10.41 4.16
CA ARG A 66 -10.00 11.33 4.23
C ARG A 66 -10.52 11.67 2.83
N ILE A 67 -11.81 11.89 2.66
CA ILE A 67 -12.36 12.27 1.34
C ILE A 67 -12.04 13.75 1.08
N PHE A 68 -11.63 14.08 -0.15
CA PHE A 68 -11.37 15.46 -0.58
C PHE A 68 -11.69 15.63 -2.07
N PRO A 69 -12.30 16.74 -2.52
CA PRO A 69 -12.58 16.97 -3.94
C PRO A 69 -11.32 16.90 -4.79
N GLY A 70 -11.37 16.12 -5.89
CA GLY A 70 -10.22 15.92 -6.78
C GLY A 70 -9.16 14.93 -6.28
N LYS A 71 -9.38 14.26 -5.14
CA LYS A 71 -8.54 13.15 -4.66
C LYS A 71 -9.18 11.81 -4.98
N TYR A 72 -8.55 11.03 -5.86
CA TYR A 72 -9.04 9.72 -6.32
C TYR A 72 -8.44 8.56 -5.55
N ASP A 73 -7.17 8.69 -5.13
CA ASP A 73 -6.44 7.67 -4.40
C ASP A 73 -5.55 8.26 -3.29
N CYS A 74 -5.03 7.37 -2.45
CA CYS A 74 -4.04 7.68 -1.43
C CYS A 74 -2.86 6.70 -1.55
N LEU A 75 -1.69 7.22 -1.87
CA LEU A 75 -0.47 6.43 -2.03
C LEU A 75 0.20 6.17 -0.67
N ILE A 76 0.27 4.90 -0.27
CA ILE A 76 0.99 4.48 0.94
C ILE A 76 2.39 3.99 0.56
N LEU A 77 3.41 4.68 1.05
CA LEU A 77 4.81 4.34 0.87
C LEU A 77 5.36 3.74 2.17
N ASP A 78 5.52 2.42 2.22
CA ASP A 78 5.96 1.71 3.42
C ASP A 78 7.44 1.36 3.37
N GLN A 79 8.27 2.18 4.04
CA GLN A 79 9.71 1.93 4.19
C GLN A 79 10.04 1.12 5.45
N ALA A 80 9.06 0.93 6.34
CA ALA A 80 9.24 0.24 7.63
C ALA A 80 8.75 -1.21 7.61
N GLY A 81 8.10 -1.67 6.54
CA GLY A 81 7.61 -3.04 6.39
C GLY A 81 6.35 -3.35 7.20
N LEU A 82 5.57 -2.32 7.55
CA LEU A 82 4.37 -2.43 8.37
C LEU A 82 3.24 -3.18 7.66
N ILE A 83 3.07 -3.01 6.34
CA ILE A 83 2.05 -3.71 5.56
C ILE A 83 2.34 -5.21 5.56
N LYS A 84 3.62 -5.59 5.42
CA LYS A 84 4.05 -7.00 5.52
C LYS A 84 3.77 -7.57 6.91
N GLN A 85 3.93 -6.77 7.95
CA GLN A 85 3.75 -7.21 9.34
C GLN A 85 2.27 -7.34 9.73
N PHE A 86 1.42 -6.41 9.31
CA PHE A 86 0.08 -6.25 9.86
C PHE A 86 -1.06 -6.47 8.86
N GLY A 87 -0.73 -6.67 7.58
CA GLY A 87 -1.67 -6.78 6.47
C GLY A 87 -2.06 -5.44 5.87
N PHE A 88 -2.87 -5.49 4.81
CA PHE A 88 -3.43 -4.33 4.15
C PHE A 88 -4.50 -3.65 5.02
N ILE A 89 -4.72 -2.35 4.81
CA ILE A 89 -5.72 -1.60 5.58
C ILE A 89 -7.15 -1.93 5.11
N GLU A 90 -7.28 -2.33 3.86
CA GLU A 90 -8.51 -2.80 3.25
C GLU A 90 -9.00 -4.12 3.87
N ASP A 91 -8.08 -4.92 4.43
CA ASP A 91 -8.37 -6.19 5.09
C ASP A 91 -8.96 -6.03 6.51
N VAL A 92 -9.58 -4.89 6.81
CA VAL A 92 -10.27 -4.68 8.09
C VAL A 92 -11.46 -5.63 8.15
N LYS A 93 -11.27 -6.75 8.84
CA LYS A 93 -12.36 -7.64 9.23
C LYS A 93 -13.33 -6.83 10.08
N THR A 94 -14.58 -6.73 9.62
CA THR A 94 -15.69 -6.24 10.43
C THR A 94 -15.70 -7.04 11.72
N PHE A 95 -15.36 -6.39 12.82
CA PHE A 95 -15.53 -6.95 14.15
C PHE A 95 -17.02 -6.91 14.43
N THR A 96 -17.67 -8.07 14.35
CA THR A 96 -19.01 -8.21 14.89
C THR A 96 -18.88 -8.05 16.40
N LEU A 97 -19.44 -6.96 16.96
CA LEU A 97 -19.75 -6.89 18.38
C LEU A 97 -20.94 -7.84 18.63
N GLY A 98 -20.68 -9.13 18.47
CA GLY A 98 -21.68 -10.18 18.37
C GLY A 98 -21.26 -11.34 19.25
N GLN A 99 -21.72 -11.23 20.51
CA GLN A 99 -21.59 -12.18 21.61
C GLN A 99 -20.14 -12.49 21.98
N SER A 100 -19.76 -12.09 23.20
CA SER A 100 -18.79 -12.89 23.93
C SER A 100 -19.22 -14.34 23.71
N LYS A 101 -18.39 -15.14 23.00
CA LYS A 101 -18.29 -16.53 23.41
C LYS A 101 -18.17 -16.40 24.91
N HIS A 102 -19.11 -16.96 25.67
CA HIS A 102 -18.82 -17.24 27.07
C HIS A 102 -17.51 -18.02 27.00
N SER A 103 -16.39 -17.31 27.17
CA SER A 103 -15.15 -17.90 27.58
C SER A 103 -15.56 -18.44 28.92
N LEU A 104 -15.90 -19.73 28.94
CA LEU A 104 -15.69 -20.58 30.11
C LEU A 104 -14.46 -20.00 30.79
N PRO A 105 -14.52 -19.64 32.09
CA PRO A 105 -13.48 -18.86 32.74
C PRO A 105 -12.13 -19.49 32.39
N SER A 106 -11.43 -18.89 31.43
CA SER A 106 -10.24 -19.52 30.89
C SER A 106 -9.19 -19.18 31.91
N GLU A 107 -8.78 -20.18 32.68
CA GLU A 107 -7.74 -20.03 33.69
C GLU A 107 -6.59 -19.23 33.09
N ALA A 108 -6.20 -18.16 33.80
CA ALA A 108 -5.14 -17.30 33.32
C ALA A 108 -3.90 -18.16 33.02
N PRO A 109 -3.25 -18.00 31.86
CA PRO A 109 -2.19 -18.91 31.42
C PRO A 109 -1.10 -18.98 32.49
N THR A 110 -0.81 -20.19 32.96
CA THR A 110 0.19 -20.46 33.99
C THR A 110 1.43 -21.13 33.39
N LYS A 111 2.56 -21.04 34.10
CA LYS A 111 3.83 -21.70 33.80
C LYS A 111 4.41 -22.30 35.07
N ILE A 112 5.24 -23.32 34.94
CA ILE A 112 5.93 -23.95 36.06
C ILE A 112 7.33 -23.35 36.19
N CYS A 113 7.70 -22.95 37.41
CA CYS A 113 9.06 -22.47 37.69
C CYS A 113 10.06 -23.62 37.52
N PRO A 114 11.11 -23.50 36.71
CA PRO A 114 12.09 -24.57 36.52
C PRO A 114 12.96 -24.82 37.77
N ASN A 115 13.04 -23.86 38.70
CA ASN A 115 13.88 -23.97 39.89
C ASN A 115 13.17 -24.60 41.10
N CYS A 116 11.88 -24.29 41.31
CA CYS A 116 11.14 -24.74 42.49
C CYS A 116 9.82 -25.44 42.17
N SER A 117 9.52 -25.64 40.89
CA SER A 117 8.30 -26.30 40.40
C SER A 117 6.97 -25.65 40.81
N ALA A 118 7.00 -24.45 41.40
CA ALA A 118 5.79 -23.70 41.73
C ALA A 118 5.08 -23.23 40.46
N ILE A 119 3.76 -23.38 40.43
CA ILE A 119 2.90 -22.86 39.36
C ILE A 119 2.78 -21.34 39.55
N THR A 120 3.08 -20.58 38.49
CA THR A 120 3.02 -19.11 38.51
C THR A 120 2.35 -18.59 37.24
N TYR A 121 1.83 -17.37 37.26
CA TYR A 121 1.25 -16.77 36.06
C TYR A 121 2.32 -16.55 34.98
N ASN A 122 1.95 -16.76 33.72
CA ASN A 122 2.89 -16.71 32.60
C ASN A 122 3.60 -15.35 32.47
N PHE A 123 2.91 -14.25 32.83
CA PHE A 123 3.46 -12.88 32.77
C PHE A 123 4.45 -12.53 33.90
N ASN A 124 4.54 -13.33 34.97
CA ASN A 124 5.46 -13.04 36.07
C ASN A 124 6.92 -13.18 35.60
N LYS A 125 7.70 -12.10 35.76
CA LYS A 125 9.13 -12.08 35.42
C LYS A 125 10.00 -12.67 36.52
N VAL A 126 9.47 -12.79 37.73
CA VAL A 126 10.14 -13.33 38.91
C VAL A 126 9.19 -14.32 39.59
N CYS A 127 9.70 -15.49 39.98
CA CYS A 127 8.95 -16.46 40.74
C CYS A 127 8.68 -15.94 42.15
N GLY A 128 7.42 -15.86 42.56
CA GLY A 128 7.03 -15.41 43.91
C GLY A 128 7.41 -16.37 45.05
N CYS A 129 7.79 -17.62 44.74
CA CYS A 129 8.17 -18.62 45.74
C CYS A 129 9.68 -18.63 46.01
N CYS A 130 10.52 -18.64 44.97
CA CYS A 130 11.98 -18.79 45.11
C CYS A 130 12.80 -17.64 44.53
N GLY A 131 12.16 -16.60 43.97
CA GLY A 131 12.86 -15.46 43.37
C GLY A 131 13.50 -15.74 42.01
N TYR A 132 13.28 -16.92 41.40
CA TYR A 132 13.84 -17.25 40.08
C TYR A 132 13.40 -16.26 39.00
N GLN A 133 14.37 -15.66 38.30
CA GLN A 133 14.12 -14.67 37.25
C GLN A 133 13.93 -15.38 35.91
N PHE A 134 12.71 -15.29 35.36
CA PHE A 134 12.40 -15.87 34.06
C PHE A 134 13.09 -15.06 32.97
N SER A 135 14.09 -15.66 32.31
CA SER A 135 14.78 -15.02 31.20
C SER A 135 13.79 -14.83 30.05
N VAL A 136 13.50 -13.58 29.69
CA VAL A 136 12.88 -13.28 28.40
C VAL A 136 13.89 -13.72 27.36
N SER A 137 13.61 -14.78 26.61
CA SER A 137 14.36 -15.06 25.39
C SER A 137 14.26 -13.81 24.53
N GLN A 138 15.39 -13.11 24.37
CA GLN A 138 15.48 -12.08 23.35
C GLN A 138 15.05 -12.75 22.06
N LEU A 139 13.97 -12.27 21.46
CA LEU A 139 13.65 -12.60 20.08
C LEU A 139 14.94 -12.33 19.31
N SER A 140 15.55 -13.41 18.81
CA SER A 140 16.72 -13.34 17.96
C SER A 140 16.39 -12.32 16.88
N THR A 141 17.07 -11.18 16.95
CA THR A 141 16.98 -10.17 15.91
C THR A 141 17.81 -10.75 14.79
N THR A 142 17.21 -11.65 14.00
CA THR A 142 17.81 -12.12 12.76
C THR A 142 17.73 -10.95 11.78
N THR A 143 18.64 -9.99 11.95
CA THR A 143 18.94 -8.93 10.98
C THR A 143 19.64 -9.58 9.79
N ASN A 144 18.93 -10.43 9.07
CA ASN A 144 19.28 -10.89 7.73
C ASN A 144 17.99 -10.99 6.92
N THR A 145 17.17 -9.95 6.98
CA THR A 145 16.32 -9.63 5.84
C THR A 145 17.09 -8.60 5.05
N THR A 146 17.89 -9.10 4.10
CA THR A 146 18.42 -8.30 3.00
C THR A 146 17.26 -7.48 2.46
N PHE A 147 17.30 -6.18 2.72
CA PHE A 147 16.33 -5.23 2.20
C PHE A 147 16.35 -5.35 0.68
N LYS A 148 15.39 -6.07 0.11
CA LYS A 148 15.11 -5.97 -1.33
C LYS A 148 14.38 -4.65 -1.49
N LEU A 149 15.15 -3.56 -1.49
CA LEU A 149 14.77 -2.30 -2.11
C LEU A 149 14.06 -2.68 -3.42
N LEU A 150 12.78 -2.34 -3.54
CA LEU A 150 12.12 -2.21 -4.84
C LEU A 150 12.73 -0.99 -5.55
N ARG A 151 14.05 -1.02 -5.77
CA ARG A 151 14.62 -0.38 -6.95
C ARG A 151 13.95 -1.06 -8.13
N CYS A 152 13.69 -0.30 -9.18
CA CYS A 152 13.55 -0.89 -10.49
C CYS A 152 14.83 -1.69 -10.73
N THR A 153 14.80 -3.00 -10.47
CA THR A 153 15.90 -3.87 -10.83
C THR A 153 16.04 -3.74 -12.34
N ALA A 154 17.26 -3.74 -12.87
CA ALA A 154 17.48 -3.64 -14.32
C ALA A 154 16.60 -4.65 -15.10
N ASP A 155 16.26 -5.77 -14.46
CA ASP A 155 15.36 -6.79 -14.98
C ASP A 155 13.90 -6.33 -15.12
N LYS A 156 13.34 -5.60 -14.14
CA LYS A 156 11.97 -5.07 -14.26
C LYS A 156 11.83 -4.00 -15.34
N VAL A 157 12.90 -3.25 -15.63
CA VAL A 157 12.91 -2.32 -16.77
C VAL A 157 12.78 -3.08 -18.08
N LYS A 158 13.48 -4.22 -18.22
CA LYS A 158 13.41 -5.06 -19.42
C LYS A 158 12.04 -5.72 -19.57
N GLU A 159 11.45 -6.19 -18.48
CA GLU A 159 10.08 -6.75 -18.46
C GLU A 159 9.05 -5.72 -18.91
N TYR A 160 9.13 -4.50 -18.38
CA TYR A 160 8.27 -3.37 -18.77
C TYR A 160 8.41 -3.03 -20.26
N GLN A 161 9.64 -2.91 -20.76
CA GLN A 161 9.91 -2.63 -22.17
C GLN A 161 9.42 -3.76 -23.09
N HIS A 162 9.54 -5.02 -22.67
CA HIS A 162 9.03 -6.17 -23.42
C HIS A 162 7.50 -6.11 -23.51
N TYR A 163 6.81 -5.85 -22.40
CA TYR A 163 5.35 -5.73 -22.39
C TYR A 163 4.84 -4.60 -23.29
N HIS A 164 5.51 -3.44 -23.28
CA HIS A 164 5.20 -2.34 -24.20
C HIS A 164 5.31 -2.73 -25.67
N LYS A 165 6.32 -3.52 -26.04
CA LYS A 165 6.47 -4.05 -27.41
C LYS A 165 5.30 -4.97 -27.78
N LEU A 166 4.89 -5.86 -26.88
CA LEU A 166 3.75 -6.76 -27.10
C LEU A 166 2.44 -5.99 -27.30
N LEU A 167 2.18 -4.95 -26.51
CA LEU A 167 1.00 -4.10 -26.68
C LEU A 167 1.01 -3.34 -28.01
N THR A 168 2.17 -2.81 -28.40
CA THR A 168 2.35 -2.13 -29.69
C THR A 168 2.12 -3.09 -30.86
N GLU A 169 2.64 -4.31 -30.76
CA GLU A 169 2.41 -5.36 -31.74
C GLU A 169 0.92 -5.75 -31.84
N ALA A 170 0.23 -5.91 -30.71
CA ALA A 170 -1.19 -6.23 -30.68
C ALA A 170 -2.01 -5.15 -31.41
N TYR A 171 -1.70 -3.87 -31.17
CA TYR A 171 -2.34 -2.74 -31.84
C TYR A 171 -2.13 -2.76 -33.35
N HIS A 172 -0.90 -2.90 -33.83
CA HIS A 172 -0.60 -2.91 -35.27
C HIS A 172 -1.19 -4.12 -35.99
N ARG A 173 -1.25 -5.28 -35.33
CA ARG A 173 -1.85 -6.50 -35.88
C ARG A 173 -3.37 -6.53 -35.76
N GLY A 174 -3.98 -5.54 -35.09
CA GLY A 174 -5.41 -5.50 -34.86
C GLY A 174 -5.92 -6.61 -33.92
N LEU A 175 -5.03 -7.22 -33.12
CA LEU A 175 -5.38 -8.26 -32.14
C LEU A 175 -5.91 -7.63 -30.85
N LYS A 176 -6.58 -8.38 -29.99
CA LYS A 176 -7.06 -7.88 -28.69
C LYS A 176 -5.91 -7.52 -27.74
N PRO A 177 -6.06 -6.51 -26.87
CA PRO A 177 -5.06 -6.20 -25.83
C PRO A 177 -4.71 -7.40 -24.92
N ASN A 178 -5.70 -8.24 -24.57
CA ASN A 178 -5.49 -9.46 -23.77
C ASN A 178 -4.52 -10.46 -24.41
N TRP A 179 -4.26 -10.37 -25.72
CA TRP A 179 -3.23 -11.18 -26.36
C TRP A 179 -1.85 -10.84 -25.78
N ALA A 180 -1.54 -9.56 -25.57
CA ALA A 180 -0.27 -9.12 -25.00
C ALA A 180 -0.11 -9.61 -23.56
N ASP A 181 -1.19 -9.58 -22.77
CA ASP A 181 -1.20 -10.09 -21.40
C ASP A 181 -0.91 -11.59 -21.34
N LYS A 182 -1.51 -12.35 -22.27
CA LYS A 182 -1.29 -13.79 -22.39
C LYS A 182 0.13 -14.13 -22.83
N GLN A 183 0.70 -13.38 -23.79
CA GLN A 183 2.09 -13.57 -24.20
C GLN A 183 3.07 -13.26 -23.06
N TYR A 184 2.81 -12.17 -22.30
CA TYR A 184 3.60 -11.84 -21.13
C TYR A 184 3.54 -12.94 -20.07
N GLN A 185 2.34 -13.47 -19.79
CA GLN A 185 2.16 -14.55 -18.83
C GLN A 185 2.89 -15.83 -19.24
N ILE A 186 2.88 -16.19 -20.53
CA ILE A 186 3.61 -17.36 -21.04
C ILE A 186 5.13 -17.19 -20.85
N HIS A 187 5.64 -15.98 -21.09
CA HIS A 187 7.08 -15.71 -21.00
C HIS A 187 7.59 -15.59 -19.56
N TYR A 188 6.84 -14.93 -18.68
CA TYR A 188 7.29 -14.59 -17.31
C TYR A 188 6.61 -15.39 -16.19
N GLY A 189 5.55 -16.13 -16.49
CA GLY A 189 4.84 -17.00 -15.53
C GLY A 189 3.83 -16.27 -14.63
N TYR A 190 3.61 -14.97 -14.82
CA TYR A 190 2.64 -14.18 -14.05
C TYR A 190 2.03 -13.06 -14.89
N TRP A 191 0.90 -12.50 -14.45
CA TRP A 191 0.19 -11.44 -15.18
C TRP A 191 0.90 -10.07 -15.04
N PRO A 192 0.96 -9.27 -16.12
CA PRO A 192 1.58 -7.95 -16.07
C PRO A 192 0.77 -7.01 -15.15
N PRO A 193 1.43 -6.09 -14.41
CA PRO A 193 0.73 -5.07 -13.65
C PRO A 193 -0.06 -4.12 -14.56
N TYR A 194 -1.33 -3.87 -14.24
CA TYR A 194 -2.23 -2.98 -15.00
C TYR A 194 -1.64 -1.59 -15.30
N LYS A 195 -0.86 -1.03 -14.37
CA LYS A 195 -0.20 0.28 -14.54
C LYS A 195 0.82 0.32 -15.69
N TRP A 196 1.27 -0.83 -16.18
CA TRP A 196 2.25 -0.92 -17.26
C TRP A 196 1.63 -0.75 -18.65
N MET A 197 0.31 -0.68 -18.78
CA MET A 197 -0.33 -0.38 -20.07
C MET A 197 -0.23 1.11 -20.43
N HIS A 198 -0.04 1.96 -19.43
CA HIS A 198 -0.09 3.40 -19.61
C HIS A 198 1.02 3.90 -20.53
N GLY A 199 0.62 4.60 -21.60
CA GLY A 199 1.53 5.17 -22.59
C GLY A 199 2.29 4.14 -23.42
N ALA A 200 1.84 2.88 -23.46
CA ALA A 200 2.56 1.82 -24.16
C ALA A 200 2.60 1.99 -25.67
N ILE A 201 1.49 2.42 -26.27
CA ILE A 201 1.32 2.48 -27.73
C ILE A 201 1.67 3.88 -28.27
N PHE A 202 1.21 4.94 -27.60
CA PHE A 202 1.31 6.32 -28.08
C PHE A 202 2.28 7.18 -27.26
N GLY A 203 3.05 6.57 -26.35
CA GLY A 203 3.99 7.28 -25.48
C GLY A 203 3.30 8.13 -24.40
N SER A 204 4.08 9.01 -23.77
CA SER A 204 3.64 9.81 -22.61
C SER A 204 2.77 11.02 -22.95
N GLN A 205 2.68 11.42 -24.22
CA GLN A 205 1.89 12.57 -24.68
C GLN A 205 1.09 12.23 -25.94
N PRO A 206 -0.07 11.56 -25.80
CA PRO A 206 -0.91 11.17 -26.92
C PRO A 206 -1.65 12.38 -27.51
N THR A 207 -1.76 12.45 -28.84
CA THR A 207 -2.59 13.46 -29.51
C THR A 207 -4.07 13.07 -29.47
N VAL A 208 -4.96 14.03 -29.77
CA VAL A 208 -6.41 13.76 -29.89
C VAL A 208 -6.68 12.75 -31.02
N ALA A 209 -5.90 12.79 -32.10
CA ALA A 209 -6.02 11.84 -33.21
C ALA A 209 -5.67 10.41 -32.77
N ASP A 210 -4.66 10.23 -31.92
CA ASP A 210 -4.25 8.93 -31.38
C ASP A 210 -5.35 8.30 -30.52
N LYS A 211 -5.99 9.10 -29.67
CA LYS A 211 -7.13 8.66 -28.86
C LYS A 211 -8.28 8.18 -29.73
N ILE A 212 -8.63 8.94 -30.77
CA ILE A 212 -9.68 8.58 -31.73
C ILE A 212 -9.31 7.30 -32.49
N ALA A 213 -8.06 7.16 -32.91
CA ALA A 213 -7.58 5.97 -33.63
C ALA A 213 -7.67 4.71 -32.75
N TYR A 214 -7.25 4.81 -31.49
CA TYR A 214 -7.34 3.70 -30.55
C TYR A 214 -8.79 3.35 -30.18
N GLN A 215 -9.64 4.35 -29.95
CA GLN A 215 -11.06 4.15 -29.70
C GLN A 215 -11.75 3.43 -30.87
N LYS A 216 -11.46 3.82 -32.12
CA LYS A 216 -11.98 3.14 -33.31
C LYS A 216 -11.52 1.68 -33.39
N TYR A 217 -10.26 1.41 -33.05
CA TYR A 217 -9.71 0.06 -32.98
C TYR A 217 -10.44 -0.81 -31.93
N LEU A 218 -10.68 -0.28 -30.72
CA LEU A 218 -11.43 -1.00 -29.69
C LEU A 218 -12.90 -1.22 -30.05
N LEU A 219 -13.56 -0.21 -30.64
CA LEU A 219 -14.95 -0.33 -31.10
C LEU A 219 -15.12 -1.37 -32.23
N ARG A 220 -14.10 -1.57 -33.07
CA ARG A 220 -14.10 -2.65 -34.07
C ARG A 220 -14.08 -4.01 -33.37
N LEU A 221 -13.16 -4.22 -32.43
CA LEU A 221 -13.05 -5.47 -31.67
C LEU A 221 -14.30 -5.76 -30.83
N MET A 222 -14.93 -4.71 -30.30
CA MET A 222 -16.18 -4.82 -29.55
C MET A 222 -17.30 -5.44 -30.39
N ARG A 223 -17.41 -5.04 -31.67
CA ARG A 223 -18.44 -5.56 -32.60
C ARG A 223 -18.20 -7.02 -33.00
N GLU A 224 -16.95 -7.46 -33.04
CA GLU A 224 -16.59 -8.82 -33.48
C GLU A 224 -16.82 -9.87 -32.37
N ASP A 225 -16.73 -9.48 -31.09
CA ASP A 225 -16.73 -10.42 -29.96
C ASP A 225 -17.81 -10.17 -28.90
N GLY A 226 -18.77 -9.27 -29.15
CA GLY A 226 -19.88 -9.02 -28.24
C GLY A 226 -19.48 -8.42 -26.88
N GLN A 227 -18.38 -7.64 -26.85
CA GLN A 227 -17.93 -6.94 -25.64
C GLN A 227 -18.84 -5.74 -25.34
N CYS A 228 -18.84 -5.27 -24.09
CA CYS A 228 -19.63 -4.11 -23.66
C CYS A 228 -18.88 -2.78 -23.84
N ILE A 229 -19.61 -1.66 -23.85
CA ILE A 229 -19.01 -0.32 -23.95
C ILE A 229 -18.02 -0.04 -22.80
N GLY A 230 -18.29 -0.56 -21.60
CA GLY A 230 -17.41 -0.42 -20.45
C GLY A 230 -16.04 -1.10 -20.62
N TRP A 231 -15.93 -2.09 -21.51
CA TRP A 231 -14.64 -2.69 -21.87
C TRP A 231 -13.78 -1.70 -22.66
N VAL A 232 -14.39 -0.92 -23.57
CA VAL A 232 -13.72 0.12 -24.34
C VAL A 232 -13.21 1.23 -23.42
N ASP A 233 -14.06 1.70 -22.51
CA ASP A 233 -13.72 2.75 -21.56
C ASP A 233 -12.59 2.32 -20.62
N HIS A 234 -12.62 1.08 -20.14
CA HIS A 234 -11.55 0.51 -19.34
C HIS A 234 -10.20 0.51 -20.09
N HIS A 235 -10.15 0.03 -21.33
CA HIS A 235 -8.91 0.00 -22.10
C HIS A 235 -8.42 1.39 -22.53
N MET A 236 -9.34 2.34 -22.76
CA MET A 236 -9.01 3.75 -22.97
C MET A 236 -8.33 4.35 -21.73
N MET A 237 -8.89 4.12 -20.54
CA MET A 237 -8.33 4.57 -19.26
C MET A 237 -6.95 3.95 -19.01
N MET A 238 -6.77 2.68 -19.35
CA MET A 238 -5.51 1.95 -19.09
C MET A 238 -4.35 2.42 -19.98
N ILE A 239 -4.62 2.80 -21.23
CA ILE A 239 -3.57 3.30 -22.16
C ILE A 239 -3.30 4.80 -21.97
N PHE A 240 -4.33 5.63 -21.75
CA PHE A 240 -4.21 7.09 -21.77
C PHE A 240 -4.31 7.77 -20.40
N GLY A 241 -4.70 7.03 -19.35
CA GLY A 241 -4.99 7.59 -18.02
C GLY A 241 -6.25 8.48 -18.02
N ASP A 242 -6.59 9.03 -16.85
CA ASP A 242 -7.73 9.92 -16.67
C ASP A 242 -7.46 11.30 -17.29
N ARG A 243 -7.67 11.41 -18.61
CA ARG A 243 -7.94 12.68 -19.32
C ARG A 243 -8.84 12.44 -20.52
N VAL A 244 -10.14 12.34 -20.27
CA VAL A 244 -11.18 13.12 -20.97
C VAL A 244 -12.23 13.48 -19.93
#